data_AF-A0A359N017-F1
#
_entry.id   AF-A0A359N017-F1
#
_cell.length_a   1.000
_cell.length_b   1.000
_cell.length_c   1.000
_cell.angle_alpha   90.00
_cell.angle_beta   90.00
_cell.angle_gamma   90.00
#
_symmetry.space_group_name_H-M   'P 1'
#
loop_
_entity.id
_entity.type
_entity.pdbx_description
1 polymer ?
#
loop_
_entity_poly.entity_id
_entity_poly.type
_entity_poly.pdbx_seq_one_letter_code
_entity_poly.pdbx_strand_id
1 'polypeptide(L)' 'MEYTTIAKNILPQKFTLTQLQKAYEIILGHDIDKRNFRKKIISLKILKETGELEKVRSNMAKLYEFSDKELKIVGIL' A
#
# COMPACT_ATOMS: atom_id res chain seq x y z
N MET A 1 -10.48 12.29 0.86
CA MET A 1 -9.19 13.04 0.90
C MET A 1 -8.12 12.46 1.83
N GLU A 2 -8.33 11.37 2.61
CA GLU A 2 -7.49 11.21 3.83
C GLU A 2 -6.74 9.88 4.00
N TYR A 3 -7.21 8.77 3.45
CA TYR A 3 -6.68 7.45 3.83
C TYR A 3 -5.24 7.19 3.38
N THR A 4 -4.87 7.59 2.17
CA THR A 4 -3.49 7.41 1.68
C THR A 4 -2.50 8.32 2.40
N THR A 5 -2.93 9.53 2.77
CA THR A 5 -2.13 10.46 3.57
C THR A 5 -1.91 9.93 4.98
N ILE A 6 -2.95 9.38 5.61
CA ILE A 6 -2.83 8.72 6.91
C ILE A 6 -1.93 7.48 6.78
N ALA A 7 -2.13 6.65 5.76
CA ALA A 7 -1.29 5.47 5.51
C ALA A 7 0.19 5.84 5.32
N LYS A 8 0.50 6.95 4.65
CA LYS A 8 1.88 7.47 4.53
C LYS A 8 2.52 7.84 5.87
N ASN A 9 1.74 8.34 6.82
CA ASN A 9 2.25 8.71 8.15
C ASN A 9 2.47 7.48 9.04
N ILE A 10 1.71 6.40 8.81
CA ILE A 10 1.78 5.16 9.60
C ILE A 10 2.79 4.17 9.02
N LEU A 11 2.94 4.14 7.70
CA LEU A 11 3.83 3.20 7.02
C LEU A 11 5.27 3.73 7.01
N PRO A 12 6.26 2.82 7.09
CA PRO A 12 7.65 3.16 6.80
C PRO A 12 7.81 3.65 5.36
N GLN A 13 8.97 4.24 5.03
CA GLN A 13 9.25 4.71 3.66
C GLN A 13 9.10 3.58 2.62
N LYS A 14 9.57 2.37 2.94
CA LYS A 14 9.43 1.14 2.16
C LYS A 14 8.56 0.15 2.89
N PHE A 15 7.56 -0.41 2.22
CA PHE A 15 6.60 -1.32 2.82
C PHE A 15 6.18 -2.43 1.86
N THR A 16 5.70 -3.52 2.42
CA THR A 16 5.09 -4.63 1.67
C THR A 16 3.61 -4.32 1.38
N LEU A 17 3.05 -4.94 0.33
CA LEU A 17 1.60 -4.84 0.05
C LEU A 17 0.73 -5.34 1.20
N THR A 18 1.25 -6.24 2.03
CA THR A 18 0.52 -6.75 3.20
C THR A 18 0.46 -5.69 4.31
N GLN A 19 1.55 -4.95 4.54
CA GLN A 19 1.54 -3.83 5.50
C GLN A 19 0.60 -2.72 5.03
N LEU A 20 0.63 -2.40 3.73
CA LEU A 20 -0.29 -1.42 3.15
C LEU A 20 -1.76 -1.84 3.31
N GLN A 21 -2.09 -3.10 3.01
CA GLN A 21 -3.45 -3.63 3.20
C GLN A 21 -3.91 -3.45 4.65
N LYS A 22 -3.08 -3.87 5.61
CA LYS A 22 -3.38 -3.74 7.04
C LYS A 22 -3.59 -2.30 7.48
N ALA A 23 -2.78 -1.37 6.98
CA ALA A 23 -2.97 0.05 7.27
C ALA A 23 -4.34 0.53 6.79
N TYR A 24 -4.77 0.12 5.58
CA TYR A 24 -6.09 0.44 5.06
C TYR A 24 -7.22 -0.22 5.86
N GLU A 25 -7.07 -1.49 6.26
CA GLU A 25 -8.06 -2.19 7.09
C GLU A 25 -8.24 -1.51 8.45
N ILE A 26 -7.15 -1.08 9.09
CA ILE A 26 -7.19 -0.33 10.36
C ILE A 26 -7.90 1.00 10.17
N ILE A 27 -7.57 1.73 9.11
CA ILE A 27 -8.16 3.04 8.81
C ILE A 27 -9.65 2.93 8.49
N LEU A 28 -10.06 1.87 7.78
CA LEU A 28 -11.44 1.67 7.35
C LEU A 28 -12.29 0.91 8.38
N GLY A 29 -11.67 0.26 9.37
CA GLY A 29 -12.35 -0.48 10.43
C GLY A 29 -12.94 -1.83 10.01
N HIS A 30 -12.52 -2.39 8.87
CA HIS A 30 -12.99 -3.69 8.37
C HIS A 30 -11.93 -4.38 7.50
N ASP A 31 -12.02 -5.71 7.40
CA ASP A 31 -11.14 -6.52 6.55
C ASP A 31 -11.38 -6.28 5.06
N ILE A 32 -10.30 -6.33 4.28
CA ILE A 32 -10.32 -6.17 2.83
C ILE A 32 -9.90 -7.48 2.17
N ASP A 33 -10.58 -7.87 1.10
CA ASP A 33 -10.11 -8.99 0.29
C ASP A 33 -8.73 -8.70 -0.32
N LYS A 34 -7.76 -9.53 0.06
CA LYS A 34 -6.35 -9.40 -0.34
C LYS A 34 -6.15 -9.42 -1.86
N ARG A 35 -6.91 -10.23 -2.61
CA ARG A 35 -6.72 -10.35 -4.06
C ARG A 35 -7.24 -9.11 -4.77
N ASN A 36 -8.41 -8.64 -4.39
CA ASN A 36 -9.02 -7.43 -4.93
C ASN A 36 -8.21 -6.19 -4.55
N PHE A 37 -7.72 -6.12 -3.31
CA PHE A 37 -6.85 -5.04 -2.87
C PHE A 37 -5.59 -4.94 -3.73
N ARG A 38 -4.86 -6.06 -3.89
CA ARG A 38 -3.63 -6.10 -4.70
C ARG A 38 -3.89 -5.70 -6.15
N LYS A 39 -4.96 -6.22 -6.77
CA LYS A 39 -5.34 -5.84 -8.14
C LYS A 39 -5.62 -4.33 -8.24
N LYS A 40 -6.43 -3.79 -7.32
CA LYS A 40 -6.84 -2.38 -7.33
C LYS A 40 -5.65 -1.47 -7.10
N ILE A 41 -4.84 -1.72 -6.07
CA ILE A 41 -3.72 -0.83 -5.71
C ILE A 41 -2.62 -0.79 -6.77
N ILE A 42 -2.34 -1.92 -7.43
CA ILE A 42 -1.39 -1.98 -8.54
C ILE A 42 -1.97 -1.27 -9.77
N SER A 43 -3.26 -1.46 -10.06
CA SER A 43 -3.94 -0.78 -11.17
C SER A 43 -3.97 0.74 -11.01
N LEU A 44 -3.98 1.24 -9.77
CA LEU A 44 -3.92 2.67 -9.47
C LEU A 44 -2.54 3.28 -9.72
N LYS A 45 -1.50 2.47 -9.97
CA LYS A 45 -0.11 2.87 -10.27
C LYS A 45 0.57 3.78 -9.23
N ILE A 46 -0.08 4.04 -8.09
CA ILE A 46 0.44 4.85 -6.98
C ILE A 46 1.61 4.23 -6.20
N LEU A 47 2.05 3.02 -6.55
CA LEU A 47 3.16 2.33 -5.92
C LEU A 47 4.28 2.08 -6.92
N LYS A 48 5.51 2.29 -6.46
CA LYS A 48 6.73 1.92 -7.18
C LYS A 48 7.36 0.70 -6.49
N GLU A 49 7.62 -0.36 -7.24
CA GLU A 49 8.42 -1.49 -6.74
C GLU A 49 9.89 -1.06 -6.60
N THR A 50 10.52 -1.35 -5.46
CA THR A 50 11.90 -0.91 -5.21
C THR A 50 12.95 -1.90 -5.72
N GLY A 51 12.53 -3.12 -6.06
CA GLY A 51 13.43 -4.24 -6.38
C GLY A 51 13.99 -4.95 -5.14
N GLU A 52 13.70 -4.44 -3.94
CA GLU A 52 14.12 -5.07 -2.69
C GLU A 52 13.09 -6.06 -2.17
N LEU A 53 13.58 -7.01 -1.38
CA LEU A 53 12.78 -8.01 -0.71
C LEU A 53 12.96 -7.90 0.80
N GLU A 54 11.86 -7.99 1.53
CA GLU A 54 11.85 -8.11 3.00
C GLU A 54 11.52 -9.54 3.40
N LYS A 55 12.25 -10.08 4.38
CA LYS A 55 11.92 -11.38 4.97
C LYS A 55 10.71 -11.23 5.90
N VAL A 56 9.58 -11.76 5.47
CA VAL A 56 8.33 -11.79 6.24
C VAL A 56 8.05 -13.21 6.71
N ARG A 57 8.32 -13.46 8.00
CA ARG A 57 8.27 -14.80 8.61
C ARG A 57 9.13 -15.79 7.82
N SER A 58 8.51 -16.71 7.09
CA SER A 58 9.16 -17.74 6.29
C SER A 58 9.25 -17.41 4.79
N ASN A 59 8.73 -16.26 4.35
CA ASN A 59 8.67 -15.89 2.93
C ASN A 59 9.38 -14.56 2.67
N MET A 60 9.78 -14.33 1.42
CA MET A 60 10.23 -13.01 0.97
C MET A 60 9.05 -12.23 0.39
N ALA A 61 8.95 -10.94 0.73
CA ALA A 61 7.94 -10.04 0.22
C ALA A 61 8.60 -8.87 -0.49
N LYS A 62 8.06 -8.48 -1.65
CA LYS A 62 8.52 -7.30 -2.37
C LYS A 62 8.22 -6.02 -1.59
N LEU A 63 9.19 -5.11 -1.58
CA LEU A 63 9.04 -3.77 -1.04
C LEU A 63 8.59 -2.79 -2.12
N TYR A 64 7.75 -1.86 -1.68
CA TYR A 64 7.15 -0.80 -2.46
C TYR A 64 7.29 0.53 -1.74
N GLU A 65 7.26 1.61 -2.52
CA GLU A 65 7.21 2.99 -2.05
C GLU A 65 6.03 3.70 -2.72
N PHE A 66 5.47 4.72 -2.08
CA PHE A 66 4.46 5.56 -2.72
C PHE A 66 5.08 6.40 -3.84
N SER A 67 4.47 6.37 -5.02
CA SER A 67 4.80 7.25 -6.14
C SER A 67 4.26 8.65 -5.87
N ASP A 68 5.15 9.63 -5.74
CA ASP A 68 4.78 11.02 -5.43
C ASP A 68 3.92 11.67 -6.53
N LYS A 69 3.99 11.13 -7.75
CA LYS A 69 3.37 11.69 -8.95
C LYS A 69 1.86 11.46 -9.05
N GLU A 70 1.32 10.41 -8.44
CA GLU A 70 -0.07 9.95 -8.70
C GLU A 70 -1.01 10.07 -7.49
N LEU A 71 -0.50 10.43 -6.31
CA LEU A 71 -1.31 10.66 -5.11
C LEU A 71 -2.30 11.82 -5.28
N LYS A 72 -2.04 12.73 -6.23
CA LYS A 72 -2.98 13.80 -6.61
C LYS A 72 -4.26 13.27 -7.27
N ILE A 73 -4.23 12.07 -7.86
CA ILE A 73 -5.34 11.53 -8.67
C ILE A 73 -6.32 10.71 -7.80
N VAL A 74 -5.85 10.07 -6.71
CA VAL A 74 -6.68 9.23 -5.84
C VAL A 74 -7.66 10.05 -4.97
N GLY A 75 -7.59 11.38 -5.01
CA GLY A 75 -8.56 12.27 -4.36
C GLY A 75 -9.94 12.32 -5.02
N ILE A 76 -10.19 11.59 -6.10
CA ILE A 76 -11.43 11.64 -6.91
C ILE A 76 -12.11 10.25 -7.00
N LEU A 77 -12.05 9.46 -5.93
CA LEU A 77 -12.89 8.26 -5.74
C LEU A 77 -13.73 8.40 -4.48
#